data_AF-A0A7K3B5Q0-F1
#
_entry.id   AF-A0A7K3B5Q0-F1
#
_cell.length_a   1.000
_cell.length_b   1.000
_cell.length_c   1.000
_cell.angle_alpha   90.00
_cell.angle_beta   90.00
_cell.angle_gamma   90.00
#
_symmetry.space_group_name_H-M   'P 1'
#
loop_
_entity.id
_entity.type
_entity.pdbx_description
1 polymer ?
#
loop_
_entity_poly.entity_id
_entity_poly.type
_entity_poly.pdbx_seq_one_letter_code
_entity_poly.pdbx_strand_id
1 'polypeptide(L)' 'MELIKLCILAAMGICALAVPVTIALYRALTDRSPAPPVEEHDHETCRPCAELRHPANGAARAALGSLPRPRLGGMA' A
#
# COMPACT_ATOMS: atom_id res chain seq x y z
N MET A 1 27.17 45.40 1.62
CA MET A 1 27.23 44.21 2.50
C MET A 1 25.91 43.91 3.22
N GLU A 2 25.12 44.93 3.61
CA GLU A 2 23.85 44.73 4.33
C GLU A 2 22.79 43.96 3.54
N LEU A 3 22.72 44.16 2.21
CA LEU A 3 21.79 43.44 1.33
C LEU A 3 22.02 41.91 1.36
N ILE A 4 23.29 41.49 1.36
CA ILE A 4 23.68 40.07 1.37
C ILE A 4 23.25 39.42 2.70
N LYS A 5 23.41 40.12 3.83
CA LYS A 5 22.98 39.63 5.14
C LYS A 5 21.47 39.44 5.21
N LEU A 6 20.69 40.38 4.66
CA LEU A 6 19.23 40.28 4.56
C LEU A 6 18.79 39.09 3.71
N CYS A 7 19.45 38.85 2.58
CA CYS A 7 19.18 37.69 1.73
C CYS A 7 19.46 36.36 2.45
N ILE A 8 20.56 36.28 3.20
CA ILE A 8 20.90 35.07 3.97
C ILE A 8 19.87 34.81 5.08
N LEU A 9 19.47 35.85 5.83
CA LEU A 9 18.44 35.74 6.86
C LEU A 9 17.09 35.29 6.30
N ALA A 10 16.68 35.84 5.15
CA ALA A 10 15.45 35.45 4.47
C ALA A 10 15.51 33.99 4.00
N ALA A 11 16.62 33.57 3.40
CA ALA A 11 16.81 32.19 2.94
C ALA A 11 16.76 31.19 4.11
N MET A 12 17.39 31.51 5.24
CA MET A 12 17.35 30.68 6.44
C MET A 12 15.93 30.55 7.01
N GLY A 13 15.16 31.64 7.03
CA GLY A 13 13.76 31.62 7.45
C GLY A 13 12.87 30.76 6.54
N ILE A 14 13.06 30.86 5.23
CA ILE A 14 12.33 30.04 4.25
C ILE A 14 12.67 28.56 4.41
N CYS A 15 13.95 28.22 4.55
CA CYS A 15 14.39 26.85 4.78
C CYS A 15 13.81 26.26 6.08
N ALA A 16 13.79 27.05 7.17
CA ALA A 16 13.24 26.61 8.45
C ALA A 16 11.74 26.27 8.38
N LEU A 17 11.00 26.93 7.49
CA LEU A 17 9.57 26.68 7.27
C LEU A 17 9.32 25.57 6.24
N ALA A 18 10.18 25.43 5.23
CA ALA A 18 10.02 24.41 4.18
C ALA A 18 10.22 22.98 4.69
N VAL A 19 11.15 22.76 5.61
CA VAL A 19 11.46 21.44 6.18
C VAL A 19 10.28 20.80 6.94
N PRO A 20 9.62 21.47 7.90
CA PRO A 20 8.48 20.87 8.60
C PRO A 20 7.29 20.62 7.66
N VAL A 21 7.05 21.49 6.68
CA VAL A 21 5.98 21.31 5.68
C VAL A 21 6.24 20.08 4.80
N THR A 22 7.48 19.91 4.34
CA THR A 22 7.86 18.74 3.53
C THR A 22 7.80 17.44 4.33
N ILE A 23 8.20 17.44 5.61
CA ILE A 23 8.07 16.27 6.49
C ILE A 23 6.60 15.93 6.73
N ALA A 24 5.75 16.92 7.00
CA ALA A 24 4.32 16.70 7.22
C ALA A 24 3.64 16.15 5.97
N LEU A 25 3.97 16.70 4.80
CA LEU A 25 3.46 16.22 3.52
C LEU A 25 3.95 14.79 3.22
N TYR A 26 5.23 14.51 3.48
CA TYR A 26 5.79 13.18 3.30
C TYR A 26 5.09 12.17 4.22
N ARG A 27 4.88 12.50 5.49
CA ARG A 27 4.12 11.64 6.42
C ARG A 27 2.69 11.45 5.99
N ALA A 28 1.98 12.50 5.56
CA ALA A 28 0.62 12.36 5.04
C ALA A 28 0.54 11.44 3.80
N LEU A 29 1.59 11.44 2.97
CA LEU A 29 1.69 10.57 1.79
C LEU A 29 2.15 9.14 2.12
N THR A 30 2.94 8.97 3.18
CA THR A 30 3.53 7.67 3.58
C THR A 30 2.80 6.97 4.71
N ASP A 31 1.94 7.66 5.45
CA ASP A 31 0.84 7.10 6.24
C ASP A 31 -0.22 6.57 5.26
N ARG A 32 0.21 5.58 4.46
CA ARG A 32 -0.68 4.59 3.93
C ARG A 32 -1.30 3.95 5.14
N SER A 33 -2.57 4.24 5.33
CA SER A 33 -3.42 3.63 6.35
C SER A 33 -3.04 2.16 6.49
N PRO A 34 -2.86 1.65 7.72
CA PRO A 34 -2.57 0.24 7.91
C PRO A 34 -3.60 -0.53 7.09
N ALA A 35 -3.11 -1.37 6.18
CA ALA A 35 -3.97 -2.15 5.30
C ALA A 35 -5.03 -2.79 6.20
N PRO A 36 -6.33 -2.67 5.86
CA PRO A 36 -7.37 -3.27 6.67
C PRO A 36 -6.98 -4.73 6.93
N PRO A 37 -7.17 -5.24 8.16
CA PRO A 37 -6.85 -6.62 8.46
C PRO A 37 -7.50 -7.47 7.38
N VAL A 38 -6.68 -8.21 6.63
CA VAL A 38 -7.19 -9.13 5.63
C VAL A 38 -7.99 -10.15 6.40
N GLU A 39 -9.33 -10.13 6.26
CA GLU A 39 -10.16 -11.16 6.85
C GLU A 39 -9.68 -12.50 6.32
N GLU A 40 -9.25 -13.36 7.23
CA GLU A 40 -8.78 -14.69 6.89
C GLU A 40 -9.96 -15.45 6.32
N HIS A 41 -9.87 -15.76 5.02
CA HIS A 41 -10.95 -16.44 4.32
C HIS A 41 -10.96 -17.91 4.72
N ASP A 42 -11.93 -18.29 5.57
CA ASP A 42 -12.15 -19.68 5.92
C ASP A 42 -12.74 -20.45 4.73
N HIS A 43 -11.88 -21.22 4.08
CA HIS A 43 -12.28 -22.03 2.95
C HIS A 43 -13.33 -23.09 3.34
N GLU A 44 -13.29 -23.64 4.56
CA GLU A 44 -14.13 -24.78 5.01
C GLU A 44 -15.60 -24.41 5.12
N THR A 45 -15.89 -23.21 5.63
CA THR A 45 -17.26 -22.71 5.77
C THR A 45 -17.73 -21.93 4.54
N CYS A 46 -16.82 -21.52 3.66
CA CYS A 46 -17.14 -20.85 2.42
C CYS A 46 -17.89 -21.77 1.43
N ARG A 47 -19.17 -21.49 1.19
CA ARG A 47 -20.04 -22.22 0.25
C ARG A 47 -19.45 -22.33 -1.17
N PRO A 48 -18.94 -21.26 -1.80
CA PRO A 48 -18.23 -21.36 -3.08
C PRO A 48 -17.03 -22.33 -3.05
N CYS A 49 -16.23 -22.30 -1.98
CA CYS A 49 -15.09 -23.20 -1.82
C CYS A 49 -15.51 -24.65 -1.57
N ALA A 50 -16.63 -24.87 -0.89
CA ALA A 50 -17.22 -26.20 -0.71
C ALA A 50 -17.73 -26.76 -2.05
N GLU A 51 -18.36 -25.93 -2.88
CA GLU A 51 -18.82 -26.33 -4.22
C GLU A 51 -17.64 -26.68 -5.14
N LEU A 52 -16.56 -25.90 -5.11
CA LEU A 52 -15.30 -26.23 -5.80
C LEU A 52 -14.60 -27.47 -5.26
N ARG A 53 -14.98 -27.96 -4.07
CA ARG A 53 -14.53 -29.23 -3.48
C ARG A 53 -15.30 -30.45 -3.90
N HIS A 54 -16.49 -30.26 -4.46
CA HIS A 54 -17.28 -31.37 -4.96
C HIS A 54 -16.57 -32.08 -6.13
N PRO A 55 -16.48 -33.42 -6.14
CA PRO A 55 -15.74 -34.16 -7.18
C PRO A 55 -16.30 -33.92 -8.60
N ALA A 56 -17.58 -33.59 -8.74
CA ALA A 56 -18.19 -33.23 -10.02
C ALA A 56 -17.65 -31.92 -10.62
N ASN A 57 -17.02 -31.05 -9.82
CA ASN A 57 -16.58 -29.71 -10.22
C ASN A 57 -15.08 -29.65 -10.56
N GLY A 58 -14.47 -30.79 -10.90
CA GLY A 58 -13.05 -30.88 -11.25
C GLY A 58 -12.63 -29.99 -12.43
N ALA A 59 -13.50 -29.82 -13.43
CA ALA A 59 -13.26 -28.94 -14.57
C ALA A 59 -13.15 -27.46 -14.17
N ALA A 60 -14.03 -26.98 -13.28
CA ALA A 60 -14.00 -25.61 -12.76
C ALA A 60 -12.73 -25.36 -11.94
N ARG A 61 -12.30 -26.36 -11.15
CA ARG A 61 -11.04 -26.28 -10.39
C ARG A 61 -9.82 -26.22 -11.31
N ALA A 62 -9.78 -27.02 -12.36
CA ALA A 62 -8.70 -27.00 -13.35
C ALA A 62 -8.64 -25.65 -14.09
N ALA A 63 -9.79 -25.10 -14.47
CA ALA A 63 -9.88 -23.78 -15.11
C ALA A 63 -9.32 -22.67 -14.20
N LEU A 64 -9.69 -22.66 -12.91
CA LEU A 64 -9.15 -21.71 -11.94
C LEU A 64 -7.64 -21.88 -11.71
N GLY A 65 -7.13 -23.12 -11.76
CA GLY A 65 -5.70 -23.41 -11.65
C GLY A 65 -4.86 -22.88 -12.83
N SER A 66 -5.50 -22.65 -13.98
CA SER A 66 -4.85 -22.09 -15.17
C SER A 66 -4.82 -20.55 -15.19
N LEU A 67 -5.50 -19.89 -14.25
CA LEU A 67 -5.49 -18.44 -14.17
C LEU A 67 -4.10 -17.94 -13.73
N PRO A 68 -3.57 -16.88 -14.37
CA PRO A 68 -2.32 -16.27 -13.93
C PRO A 68 -2.49 -15.77 -12.50
N ARG A 69 -1.75 -16.36 -11.57
CA ARG A 69 -1.75 -15.88 -10.18
C ARG A 69 -1.24 -14.44 -10.18
N PRO A 70 -1.94 -13.50 -9.53
CA PRO A 70 -1.36 -12.21 -9.27
C PRO A 70 -0.05 -12.45 -8.51
N ARG A 71 1.06 -11.94 -9.04
CA ARG A 71 2.31 -11.85 -8.29
C ARG A 71 1.99 -10.96 -7.09
N LEU A 72 1.67 -11.58 -5.95
CA LEU A 72 1.79 -10.94 -4.66
C LEU A 72 3.26 -10.53 -4.58
N GLY A 73 3.53 -9.25 -4.83
CA GLY A 73 4.86 -8.68 -4.79
C GLY A 73 5.41 -8.92 -3.40
N GLY A 74 6.26 -9.94 -3.28
CA GLY A 74 7.06 -10.16 -2.09
C GLY A 74 7.97 -8.96 -1.90
N MET A 75 7.62 -8.12 -0.93
CA MET A 75 8.61 -7.39 -0.18
C MET A 75 9.29 -8.42 0.73
N ALA A 76 10.37 -9.01 0.21
CA ALA A 76 11.41 -9.65 0.99
C ALA A 76 12.56 -8.66 1.15
#